data_AF-A0A2U0ABB5-F1
#
_entry.id   AF-A0A2U0ABB5-F1
#
_cell.length_a   1.000
_cell.length_b   1.000
_cell.length_c   1.000
_cell.angle_alpha   90.00
_cell.angle_beta   90.00
_cell.angle_gamma   90.00
#
_symmetry.space_group_name_H-M   'P 1'
#
loop_
_entity.id
_entity.type
_entity.pdbx_description
1 polymer ?
#
loop_
_entity_poly.entity_id
_entity_poly.type
_entity_poly.pdbx_seq_one_letter_code
_entity_poly.pdbx_strand_id
1 'polypeptide(L)'
;MAMFRSSRRFDTDPFTDLLFNALLAFTFLFLVALMFLNPPAKSGTINPKADFMISVTWADNSPDDIDTWIEGPSGELVWFKNPQASLMHLDRDDRGMTNDTLLIDGRTIINPLNQEIVTIRGRPPGEYVVNVHYYNSKTLQPVPVTVYLAEVNPALKVLHYATLSLDRLGEEKTAVRFTIGTDGKVSNINTLEKSIVQVGKL
;
A
#
# COMPACT_ATOMS: atom_id res chain seq x y z
N MET A 1 64.48 13.91 66.59
CA MET A 1 63.42 14.87 66.21
C MET A 1 62.39 14.10 65.39
N ALA A 2 61.26 13.71 66.00
CA ALA A 2 60.22 12.92 65.33
C ALA A 2 59.00 13.81 65.09
N MET A 3 58.68 14.06 63.82
CA MET A 3 57.47 14.78 63.39
C MET A 3 56.31 13.78 63.35
N PHE A 4 55.33 13.95 64.24
CA PHE A 4 54.05 13.24 64.17
C PHE A 4 53.21 13.82 63.03
N ARG A 5 52.89 12.99 62.03
CA ARG A 5 51.85 13.29 61.02
C ARG A 5 50.48 13.20 61.68
N SER A 6 49.73 14.29 61.66
CA SER A 6 48.29 14.30 61.97
C SER A 6 47.53 13.51 60.89
N SER A 7 46.86 12.43 61.28
CA SER A 7 45.89 11.74 60.44
C SER A 7 44.60 12.56 60.40
N ARG A 8 44.24 13.12 59.24
CA ARG A 8 42.89 13.67 59.03
C ARG A 8 41.88 12.54 59.19
N ARG A 9 41.06 12.59 60.25
CA ARG A 9 39.84 11.79 60.33
C ARG A 9 38.89 12.33 59.26
N PHE A 10 38.48 11.47 58.35
CA PHE A 10 37.34 11.72 57.48
C PHE A 10 36.09 11.59 58.35
N ASP A 11 35.43 12.71 58.67
CA ASP A 11 34.06 12.67 59.19
C ASP A 11 33.15 12.24 58.04
N THR A 12 32.60 11.04 58.14
CA THR A 12 31.52 10.56 57.25
C THR A 12 30.24 11.30 57.61
N ASP A 13 29.76 12.14 56.71
CA ASP A 13 28.46 12.82 56.82
C ASP A 13 27.31 11.82 56.62
N PRO A 14 26.50 11.53 57.66
CA PRO A 14 25.39 10.57 57.58
C PRO A 14 24.34 10.97 56.53
N PHE A 15 24.20 12.27 56.23
CA PHE A 15 23.25 12.74 55.23
C PHE A 15 23.70 12.37 53.82
N THR A 16 24.98 12.57 53.53
CA THR A 16 25.59 12.14 52.27
C THR A 16 25.49 10.61 52.10
N ASP A 17 25.76 9.83 53.15
CA ASP A 17 25.63 8.36 53.09
C ASP A 17 24.18 7.92 52.83
N LEU A 18 23.20 8.53 53.50
CA LEU A 18 21.77 8.27 53.25
C LEU A 18 21.38 8.61 51.80
N LEU A 19 21.84 9.76 51.29
CA LEU A 19 21.53 10.20 49.93
C LEU A 19 22.13 9.26 48.88
N PHE A 20 23.37 8.81 49.07
CA PHE A 20 24.01 7.85 48.17
C PHE A 20 23.33 6.48 48.20
N ASN A 21 22.94 5.98 49.37
CA ASN A 21 22.22 4.71 49.48
C ASN A 21 20.83 4.78 48.84
N ALA A 22 20.10 5.89 49.02
CA ALA A 22 18.81 6.10 48.36
C ALA A 22 18.95 6.17 46.83
N LEU A 23 19.98 6.87 46.33
CA LEU A 23 20.27 6.94 44.89
C LEU A 23 20.67 5.57 44.32
N LEU A 24 21.46 4.79 45.06
CA LEU A 24 21.85 3.44 44.67
C LEU A 24 20.62 2.52 44.58
N ALA A 25 19.73 2.58 45.58
CA ALA A 25 18.49 1.81 45.57
C ALA A 25 17.59 2.20 44.38
N PHE A 26 17.44 3.50 44.11
CA PHE A 26 16.64 3.97 42.98
C PHE A 26 17.22 3.54 41.63
N THR A 27 18.54 3.67 41.44
CA THR A 27 19.21 3.25 40.20
C THR A 27 19.13 1.74 39.99
N PHE A 28 19.26 0.95 41.06
CA PHE A 28 19.08 -0.51 41.00
C PHE A 28 17.65 -0.90 40.61
N LEU A 29 16.64 -0.29 41.23
CA LEU A 29 15.23 -0.53 40.88
C LEU A 29 14.92 -0.14 39.43
N PHE A 30 15.52 0.94 38.94
CA PHE A 30 15.37 1.35 37.54
C PHE A 30 15.96 0.33 36.56
N LEU A 31 17.15 -0.22 36.85
CA LEU A 31 17.75 -1.29 36.04
C LEU A 31 16.90 -2.56 36.04
N VAL A 32 16.36 -2.95 37.20
CA VAL A 32 15.43 -4.09 37.31
C VAL A 32 14.18 -3.84 36.46
N ALA A 33 13.59 -2.63 36.53
CA ALA A 33 12.42 -2.28 35.73
C ALA A 33 12.68 -2.38 34.21
N LEU A 34 13.87 -1.97 33.74
CA LEU A 34 14.26 -2.13 32.33
C LEU A 34 14.41 -3.60 31.93
N MET A 35 14.88 -4.48 32.82
CA MET A 35 14.95 -5.93 32.55
C MET A 35 13.56 -6.58 32.47
N PHE A 36 12.59 -6.10 33.25
CA PHE A 36 11.20 -6.55 33.19
C PHE A 36 10.38 -5.87 32.09
N LEU A 37 10.95 -4.87 31.41
CA LEU A 37 10.35 -4.25 30.23
C LEU A 37 10.44 -5.23 29.06
N ASN A 38 9.51 -6.17 29.01
CA ASN A 38 9.37 -7.12 27.92
C ASN A 38 8.50 -6.47 26.83
N PRO A 39 9.08 -5.91 25.74
CA PRO A 39 8.27 -5.42 24.64
C PRO A 39 7.44 -6.59 24.11
N PRO A 40 6.13 -6.44 23.87
CA PRO A 40 5.32 -7.53 23.37
C PRO A 40 5.95 -8.08 22.09
N ALA A 41 6.20 -9.40 22.07
CA ALA A 41 6.66 -10.08 20.87
C ALA A 41 5.66 -9.79 19.76
N LYS A 42 6.12 -9.21 18.65
CA LYS A 42 5.29 -9.01 17.47
C LYS A 42 4.84 -10.40 17.02
N SER A 43 3.60 -10.77 17.35
CA SER A 43 2.95 -11.96 16.81
C SER A 43 3.09 -11.89 15.30
N GLY A 44 3.48 -12.98 14.65
CA GLY A 44 3.68 -13.05 13.21
C GLY A 44 2.42 -12.61 12.45
N THR A 45 2.29 -11.32 12.22
CA THR A 45 1.37 -10.76 11.24
C THR A 45 1.99 -11.15 9.92
N ILE A 46 1.37 -12.11 9.23
CA ILE A 46 1.51 -12.19 7.79
C ILE A 46 0.95 -10.86 7.30
N ASN A 47 1.81 -9.84 7.13
CA ASN A 47 1.44 -8.61 6.48
C ASN A 47 1.41 -8.93 4.99
N PRO A 48 0.22 -9.07 4.35
CA PRO A 48 0.16 -9.15 2.90
C PRO A 48 0.88 -7.91 2.36
N LYS A 49 2.02 -8.13 1.71
CA LYS A 49 2.91 -7.06 1.27
C LYS A 49 2.53 -6.69 -0.15
N ALA A 50 1.88 -5.55 -0.32
CA ALA A 50 1.84 -4.82 -1.57
C ALA A 50 2.92 -3.73 -1.54
N ASP A 51 3.65 -3.56 -2.64
CA ASP A 51 4.57 -2.43 -2.82
C ASP A 51 3.86 -1.28 -3.54
N PHE A 52 2.94 -1.62 -4.45
CA PHE A 52 2.10 -0.66 -5.17
C PHE A 52 0.64 -1.10 -5.18
N MET A 53 -0.25 -0.10 -5.22
CA MET A 53 -1.68 -0.27 -5.39
C MET A 53 -2.15 0.66 -6.51
N ILE A 54 -2.96 0.10 -7.40
CA ILE A 54 -3.64 0.79 -8.49
C ILE A 54 -5.13 0.63 -8.24
N SER A 55 -5.83 1.74 -8.12
CA SER A 55 -7.28 1.79 -7.95
C SER A 55 -7.88 2.50 -9.16
N VAL A 56 -8.87 1.85 -9.77
CA VAL A 56 -9.65 2.39 -10.89
C VAL A 56 -11.09 2.47 -10.43
N THR A 57 -11.69 3.65 -10.52
CA THR A 57 -13.02 3.93 -9.98
C THR A 57 -13.84 4.72 -10.99
N TRP A 58 -15.15 4.47 -11.04
CA TRP A 58 -16.09 5.25 -11.83
C TRP A 58 -17.37 5.49 -11.04
N ALA A 59 -18.35 6.17 -11.64
CA ALA A 59 -19.55 6.60 -10.94
C ALA A 59 -20.25 5.42 -10.23
N ASP A 60 -20.54 5.61 -8.94
CA ASP A 60 -21.27 4.65 -8.11
C ASP A 60 -22.60 4.26 -8.76
N ASN A 61 -22.96 2.98 -8.64
CA ASN A 61 -24.16 2.38 -9.23
C ASN A 61 -24.25 2.49 -10.77
N SER A 62 -23.18 2.89 -11.45
CA SER A 62 -23.14 2.84 -12.91
C SER A 62 -23.32 1.39 -13.38
N PRO A 63 -24.18 1.13 -14.37
CA PRO A 63 -24.36 -0.19 -14.95
C PRO A 63 -23.29 -0.55 -16.00
N ASP A 64 -22.36 0.37 -16.25
CA ASP A 64 -21.27 0.24 -17.22
C ASP A 64 -20.07 -0.50 -16.60
N ASP A 65 -19.37 -1.26 -17.43
CA ASP A 65 -18.31 -2.21 -17.08
C ASP A 65 -16.96 -1.68 -17.59
N ILE A 66 -16.09 -1.28 -16.67
CA ILE A 66 -14.79 -0.69 -16.95
C ILE A 66 -13.71 -1.64 -16.46
N ASP A 67 -12.92 -2.16 -17.40
CA ASP A 67 -11.83 -3.09 -17.10
C ASP A 67 -10.50 -2.34 -16.95
N THR A 68 -9.68 -2.82 -16.02
CA THR A 68 -8.28 -2.44 -15.85
C THR A 68 -7.39 -3.49 -16.50
N TRP A 69 -6.47 -3.00 -17.32
CA TRP A 69 -5.44 -3.82 -17.97
C TRP A 69 -4.08 -3.34 -17.52
N ILE A 70 -3.23 -4.26 -17.07
CA ILE A 70 -1.86 -3.92 -16.65
C ILE A 70 -0.86 -4.83 -17.34
N GLU A 71 0.07 -4.23 -18.06
CA GLU A 71 1.23 -4.90 -18.61
C GLU A 71 2.43 -4.68 -17.69
N GLY A 72 3.11 -5.77 -17.32
CA GLY A 72 4.34 -5.75 -16.55
C GLY A 72 5.59 -5.73 -17.44
N PRO A 73 6.78 -5.65 -16.81
CA PRO A 73 8.03 -5.40 -17.51
C PRO A 73 8.49 -6.54 -18.42
N SER A 74 7.97 -7.76 -18.24
CA SER A 74 8.27 -8.92 -19.10
C SER A 74 7.17 -9.17 -20.15
N GLY A 75 6.21 -8.25 -20.30
CA GLY A 75 5.06 -8.37 -21.20
C GLY A 75 3.94 -9.22 -20.64
N GLU A 76 3.98 -9.58 -19.36
CA GLU A 76 2.88 -10.26 -18.68
C GLU A 76 1.68 -9.31 -18.54
N LEU A 77 0.46 -9.84 -18.70
CA LEU A 77 -0.77 -9.04 -18.68
C LEU A 77 -1.70 -9.50 -17.55
N VAL A 78 -2.19 -8.54 -16.76
CA VAL A 78 -3.27 -8.72 -15.78
C VAL A 78 -4.54 -8.04 -16.27
N TRP A 79 -5.65 -8.77 -16.21
CA TRP A 79 -7.01 -8.34 -16.55
C TRP A 79 -8.02 -9.37 -16.01
N PHE A 80 -9.33 -9.15 -16.11
CA PHE A 80 -10.34 -9.99 -15.45
C PHE A 80 -10.25 -11.50 -15.76
N LYS A 81 -9.84 -11.91 -16.98
CA LYS A 81 -9.64 -13.36 -17.30
C LYS A 81 -8.27 -13.90 -16.90
N ASN A 82 -7.30 -13.03 -16.64
CA ASN A 82 -5.99 -13.39 -16.12
C ASN A 82 -5.65 -12.52 -14.91
N PRO A 83 -6.33 -12.73 -13.76
CA PRO A 83 -6.26 -11.82 -12.62
C PRO A 83 -4.90 -11.85 -11.91
N GLN A 84 -4.02 -12.80 -12.24
CA GLN A 84 -2.69 -12.89 -11.65
C GLN A 84 -1.65 -13.15 -12.73
N ALA A 85 -0.61 -12.32 -12.76
CA ALA A 85 0.57 -12.54 -13.59
C ALA A 85 1.81 -11.98 -12.89
N SER A 86 2.88 -12.77 -12.83
CA SER A 86 4.11 -12.38 -12.12
C SER A 86 3.79 -11.97 -10.66
N LEU A 87 4.15 -10.76 -10.24
CA LEU A 87 3.85 -10.21 -8.91
C LEU A 87 2.60 -9.31 -8.88
N MET A 88 1.86 -9.23 -9.98
CA MET A 88 0.65 -8.40 -10.10
C MET A 88 -0.61 -9.23 -9.87
N HIS A 89 -1.57 -8.66 -9.14
CA HIS A 89 -2.81 -9.31 -8.74
C HIS A 89 -3.97 -8.33 -8.86
N LEU A 90 -4.98 -8.65 -9.67
CA LEU A 90 -6.29 -8.01 -9.65
C LEU A 90 -7.05 -8.53 -8.43
N ASP A 91 -6.95 -7.80 -7.32
CA ASP A 91 -7.54 -8.18 -6.04
C ASP A 91 -9.04 -7.91 -6.00
N ARG A 92 -9.53 -6.97 -6.81
CA ARG A 92 -10.97 -6.71 -7.00
C ARG A 92 -11.27 -6.45 -8.48
N ASP A 93 -12.18 -7.26 -9.01
CA ASP A 93 -12.84 -7.15 -10.31
C ASP A 93 -14.31 -6.77 -10.06
N ASP A 94 -14.80 -5.73 -10.74
CA ASP A 94 -16.15 -5.21 -10.56
C ASP A 94 -16.84 -5.02 -11.90
N ARG A 95 -17.93 -5.77 -12.10
CA ARG A 95 -18.68 -5.84 -13.36
C ARG A 95 -19.87 -4.87 -13.36
N GLY A 96 -19.80 -3.82 -12.55
CA GLY A 96 -20.90 -2.96 -12.17
C GLY A 96 -22.05 -3.70 -11.48
N MET A 97 -23.27 -3.21 -11.68
CA MET A 97 -24.51 -3.65 -11.01
C MET A 97 -24.88 -5.16 -11.11
N THR A 98 -24.17 -5.95 -11.92
CA THR A 98 -24.54 -7.34 -12.22
C THR A 98 -24.29 -8.28 -11.04
N ASN A 99 -23.42 -7.92 -10.08
CA ASN A 99 -23.09 -8.74 -8.90
C ASN A 99 -23.17 -8.01 -7.55
N ASP A 100 -23.71 -6.79 -7.51
CA ASP A 100 -23.68 -5.94 -6.31
C ASP A 100 -24.69 -6.31 -5.21
N THR A 101 -25.38 -7.44 -5.33
CA THR A 101 -26.46 -7.81 -4.40
C THR A 101 -25.93 -8.73 -3.30
N LEU A 102 -25.82 -8.21 -2.08
CA LEU A 102 -25.46 -8.96 -0.88
C LEU A 102 -26.72 -9.29 -0.08
N LEU A 103 -26.86 -10.54 0.36
CA LEU A 103 -27.89 -10.95 1.31
C LEU A 103 -27.29 -10.97 2.72
N ILE A 104 -27.67 -10.02 3.56
CA ILE A 104 -27.23 -9.94 4.96
C ILE A 104 -28.48 -9.92 5.84
N ASP A 105 -28.62 -10.91 6.72
CA ASP A 105 -29.77 -11.05 7.65
C ASP A 105 -31.14 -11.00 6.96
N GLY A 106 -31.26 -11.61 5.78
CA GLY A 106 -32.50 -11.63 4.98
C GLY A 106 -32.84 -10.29 4.32
N ARG A 107 -31.97 -9.28 4.42
CA ARG A 107 -32.08 -8.00 3.70
C ARG A 107 -31.11 -8.00 2.53
N THR A 108 -31.63 -7.55 1.40
CA THR A 108 -30.82 -7.29 0.21
C THR A 108 -30.15 -5.93 0.33
N ILE A 109 -28.82 -5.91 0.36
CA ILE A 109 -27.99 -4.70 0.33
C ILE A 109 -27.31 -4.64 -1.03
N ILE A 110 -27.39 -3.48 -1.69
CA ILE A 110 -26.71 -3.23 -2.96
C ILE A 110 -25.38 -2.53 -2.66
N ASN A 111 -24.26 -3.08 -3.11
CA ASN A 111 -22.96 -2.41 -3.08
C ASN A 111 -22.95 -1.31 -4.16
N PRO A 112 -22.82 -0.03 -3.79
CA PRO A 112 -22.82 1.05 -4.78
C PRO A 112 -21.45 1.25 -5.43
N LEU A 113 -20.39 0.70 -4.85
CA LEU A 113 -19.01 1.01 -5.21
C LEU A 113 -18.62 0.29 -6.49
N ASN A 114 -18.26 1.08 -7.49
CA ASN A 114 -17.70 0.64 -8.77
C ASN A 114 -16.19 0.87 -8.78
N GLN A 115 -15.43 -0.20 -8.55
CA GLN A 115 -13.98 -0.10 -8.46
C GLN A 115 -13.25 -1.40 -8.80
N GLU A 116 -12.12 -1.26 -9.47
CA GLU A 116 -11.12 -2.31 -9.61
C GLU A 116 -9.85 -1.96 -8.86
N ILE A 117 -9.23 -2.98 -8.25
CA ILE A 117 -8.01 -2.82 -7.46
C ILE A 117 -6.98 -3.84 -7.91
N VAL A 118 -5.79 -3.35 -8.30
CA VAL A 118 -4.63 -4.18 -8.60
C VAL A 118 -3.51 -3.86 -7.63
N THR A 119 -2.88 -4.89 -7.06
CA THR A 119 -1.64 -4.77 -6.30
C THR A 119 -0.45 -5.35 -7.04
N ILE A 120 0.71 -4.72 -6.82
CA ILE A 120 2.02 -5.24 -7.26
C ILE A 120 2.82 -5.59 -6.00
N ARG A 121 3.14 -6.88 -5.85
CA ARG A 121 3.76 -7.46 -4.64
C ARG A 121 5.26 -7.63 -4.82
N GLY A 122 5.94 -6.52 -5.13
CA GLY A 122 7.37 -6.49 -5.36
C GLY A 122 7.77 -5.25 -6.17
N ARG A 123 9.06 -5.17 -6.50
CA ARG A 123 9.61 -4.12 -7.37
C ARG A 123 10.44 -4.69 -8.54
N PRO A 124 9.88 -5.58 -9.39
CA PRO A 124 10.58 -5.99 -10.61
C PRO A 124 10.95 -4.78 -11.46
N PRO A 125 12.22 -4.61 -11.86
CA PRO A 125 12.61 -3.50 -12.70
C PRO A 125 11.98 -3.58 -14.08
N GLY A 126 11.67 -2.41 -14.66
CA GLY A 126 11.16 -2.25 -16.02
C GLY A 126 9.91 -1.39 -16.08
N GLU A 127 9.29 -1.37 -17.25
CA GLU A 127 8.11 -0.53 -17.52
C GLU A 127 6.83 -1.26 -17.14
N TYR A 128 5.92 -0.52 -16.51
CA TYR A 128 4.54 -0.91 -16.25
C TYR A 128 3.61 0.01 -17.02
N VAL A 129 2.57 -0.56 -17.62
CA VAL A 129 1.54 0.18 -18.36
C VAL A 129 0.19 -0.16 -17.77
N VAL A 130 -0.57 0.85 -17.38
CA VAL A 130 -1.94 0.73 -16.86
C VAL A 130 -2.88 1.37 -17.85
N ASN A 131 -3.80 0.57 -18.39
CA ASN A 131 -4.86 1.01 -19.27
C ASN A 131 -6.22 0.79 -18.62
N VAL A 132 -7.16 1.65 -18.98
CA VAL A 132 -8.58 1.48 -18.69
C VAL A 132 -9.33 1.24 -19.99
N HIS A 133 -10.30 0.34 -19.96
CA HIS A 133 -11.01 -0.13 -21.13
C HIS A 133 -12.52 -0.10 -20.89
N TYR A 134 -13.25 0.53 -21.80
CA TYR A 134 -14.71 0.57 -21.75
C TYR A 134 -15.28 -0.76 -22.27
N TYR A 135 -15.25 -1.80 -21.45
CA TYR A 135 -15.49 -3.17 -21.87
C TYR A 135 -16.95 -3.43 -22.27
N ASN A 136 -17.89 -3.00 -21.45
CA ASN A 136 -19.32 -3.16 -21.72
C ASN A 136 -20.11 -1.95 -21.21
N SER A 137 -21.25 -1.67 -21.84
CA SER A 137 -22.07 -0.52 -21.49
C SER A 137 -23.55 -0.81 -21.62
N LYS A 138 -24.34 -0.27 -20.69
CA LYS A 138 -25.81 -0.21 -20.80
C LYS A 138 -26.30 1.21 -21.09
N THR A 139 -25.47 2.23 -20.88
CA THR A 139 -25.84 3.64 -21.07
C THR A 139 -25.39 4.21 -22.41
N LEU A 140 -24.30 3.67 -22.97
CA LEU A 140 -23.55 4.21 -24.11
C LEU A 140 -23.15 5.68 -23.94
N GLN A 141 -22.99 6.14 -22.70
CA GLN A 141 -22.54 7.49 -22.38
C GLN A 141 -21.04 7.52 -22.06
N PRO A 142 -20.38 8.68 -22.20
CA PRO A 142 -19.03 8.87 -21.69
C PRO A 142 -18.94 8.59 -20.19
N VAL A 143 -17.93 7.82 -19.78
CA VAL A 143 -17.70 7.43 -18.38
C VAL A 143 -16.42 8.10 -17.87
N PRO A 144 -16.51 8.99 -16.87
CA PRO A 144 -15.32 9.48 -16.18
C PRO A 144 -14.76 8.38 -15.27
N VAL A 145 -13.51 8.00 -15.51
CA VAL A 145 -12.78 6.96 -14.79
C VAL A 145 -11.60 7.58 -14.08
N THR A 146 -11.53 7.42 -12.76
CA THR A 146 -10.43 7.92 -11.93
C THR A 146 -9.44 6.80 -11.63
N VAL A 147 -8.18 7.06 -11.93
CA VAL A 147 -7.06 6.13 -11.73
C VAL A 147 -6.10 6.71 -10.70
N TYR A 148 -5.82 5.91 -9.68
CA TYR A 148 -4.95 6.23 -8.56
C TYR A 148 -3.85 5.19 -8.44
N LEU A 149 -2.60 5.61 -8.64
CA LEU A 149 -1.40 4.81 -8.42
C LEU A 149 -0.67 5.30 -7.18
N ALA A 150 -0.48 4.41 -6.22
CA ALA A 150 0.28 4.69 -5.00
C ALA A 150 1.33 3.62 -4.73
N GLU A 151 2.49 4.07 -4.27
CA GLU A 151 3.45 3.24 -3.54
C GLU A 151 2.94 3.16 -2.10
N VAL A 152 2.74 1.96 -1.57
CA VAL A 152 2.09 1.76 -0.25
C VAL A 152 3.04 1.22 0.81
N ASN A 153 4.22 0.74 0.40
CA ASN A 153 5.27 0.24 1.27
C ASN A 153 6.62 0.86 0.86
N PRO A 154 7.39 1.49 1.76
CA PRO A 154 7.23 1.53 3.23
C PRO A 154 6.22 2.55 3.76
N ALA A 155 5.81 3.52 2.95
CA ALA A 155 4.83 4.52 3.32
C ALA A 155 3.99 4.88 2.10
N LEU A 156 2.76 5.36 2.35
CA LEU A 156 1.86 5.80 1.29
C LEU A 156 2.46 7.03 0.57
N LYS A 157 2.72 6.87 -0.72
CA LYS A 157 3.14 7.94 -1.62
C LYS A 157 2.35 7.85 -2.90
N VAL A 158 1.58 8.90 -3.20
CA VAL A 158 0.84 9.02 -4.45
C VAL A 158 1.82 9.29 -5.58
N LEU A 159 1.79 8.45 -6.61
CA LEU A 159 2.63 8.58 -7.79
C LEU A 159 1.84 9.16 -8.97
N HIS A 160 0.55 8.82 -9.07
CA HIS A 160 -0.33 9.34 -10.10
C HIS A 160 -1.78 9.38 -9.60
N TYR A 161 -2.50 10.42 -9.99
CA TYR A 161 -3.93 10.59 -9.75
C TYR A 161 -4.51 11.38 -10.93
N ALA A 162 -5.37 10.76 -11.72
CA ALA A 162 -6.00 11.41 -12.86
C ALA A 162 -7.39 10.83 -13.13
N THR A 163 -8.25 11.65 -13.73
CA THR A 163 -9.54 11.21 -14.26
C THR A 163 -9.49 11.28 -15.78
N LEU A 164 -9.79 10.17 -16.44
CA LEU A 164 -9.90 10.04 -17.89
C LEU A 164 -11.37 9.90 -18.27
N SER A 165 -11.79 10.44 -19.41
CA SER A 165 -13.11 10.15 -19.97
C SER A 165 -12.98 8.98 -20.94
N LEU A 166 -13.76 7.92 -20.77
CA LEU A 166 -13.96 6.89 -21.80
C LEU A 166 -15.25 7.23 -22.54
N ASP A 167 -15.13 7.71 -23.76
CA ASP A 167 -16.18 8.35 -24.53
C ASP A 167 -17.03 7.33 -25.30
N ARG A 168 -16.48 6.15 -25.62
CA ARG A 168 -17.16 5.12 -26.43
C ARG A 168 -16.87 3.70 -25.95
N LEU A 169 -17.84 2.80 -26.16
CA LEU A 169 -17.68 1.37 -25.95
C LEU A 169 -16.48 0.82 -26.76
N GLY A 170 -15.66 0.00 -26.11
CA GLY A 170 -14.43 -0.57 -26.67
C GLY A 170 -13.24 0.39 -26.70
N GLU A 171 -13.39 1.61 -26.19
CA GLU A 171 -12.27 2.55 -26.09
C GLU A 171 -11.28 2.10 -25.01
N GLU A 172 -10.01 2.17 -25.38
CA GLU A 172 -8.86 1.93 -24.52
C GLU A 172 -8.11 3.24 -24.35
N LYS A 173 -7.74 3.60 -23.12
CA LYS A 173 -6.83 4.72 -22.83
C LYS A 173 -5.72 4.30 -21.89
N THR A 174 -4.50 4.73 -22.18
CA THR A 174 -3.38 4.59 -21.24
C THR A 174 -3.52 5.61 -20.11
N ALA A 175 -3.84 5.11 -18.92
CA ALA A 175 -4.01 5.93 -17.73
C ALA A 175 -2.66 6.36 -17.16
N VAL A 176 -1.72 5.43 -17.01
CA VAL A 176 -0.38 5.73 -16.52
C VAL A 176 0.63 4.70 -16.98
N ARG A 177 1.82 5.18 -17.32
CA ARG A 177 3.04 4.39 -17.49
C ARG A 177 4.05 4.84 -16.48
N PHE A 178 4.79 3.89 -15.92
CA PHE A 178 5.86 4.20 -14.99
C PHE A 178 6.96 3.14 -15.10
N THR A 179 8.18 3.50 -14.73
CA THR A 179 9.31 2.59 -14.73
C THR A 179 9.78 2.37 -13.31
N ILE A 180 10.00 1.12 -12.93
CA ILE A 180 10.72 0.75 -11.72
C ILE A 180 12.20 0.54 -12.10
N GLY A 181 13.10 1.30 -11.50
CA GLY A 181 14.54 1.13 -11.66
C GLY A 181 15.07 -0.12 -10.95
N THR A 182 16.30 -0.53 -11.27
CA THR A 182 16.99 -1.63 -10.55
C THR A 182 17.27 -1.29 -9.08
N ASP A 183 17.24 -0.02 -8.72
CA ASP A 183 17.32 0.48 -7.34
C ASP A 183 15.94 0.48 -6.64
N GLY A 184 14.89 0.03 -7.32
CA GLY A 184 13.52 -0.02 -6.83
C GLY A 184 12.79 1.33 -6.81
N LYS A 185 13.39 2.40 -7.36
CA LYS A 185 12.73 3.71 -7.43
C LYS A 185 11.84 3.82 -8.66
N VAL A 186 10.73 4.53 -8.50
CA VAL A 186 9.82 4.85 -9.61
C VAL A 186 10.29 6.10 -10.35
N SER A 187 10.30 6.04 -11.68
CA SER A 187 10.60 7.14 -12.59
C SER A 187 9.72 7.07 -13.85
N ASN A 188 9.92 8.01 -14.78
CA ASN A 188 9.24 8.05 -16.09
C ASN A 188 7.71 7.95 -16.00
N ILE A 189 7.08 8.60 -15.02
CA ILE A 189 5.62 8.62 -14.90
C ILE A 189 5.06 9.48 -16.03
N ASN A 190 4.29 8.88 -16.93
CA ASN A 190 3.73 9.54 -18.11
C ASN A 190 2.41 8.86 -18.56
N THR A 191 1.77 9.42 -19.59
CA THR A 191 0.51 8.91 -20.15
C THR A 191 0.63 8.66 -21.66
N LEU A 192 1.82 8.26 -22.13
CA LEU A 192 2.04 7.97 -23.55
C LEU A 192 1.26 6.72 -23.96
N GLU A 193 0.34 6.85 -24.92
CA GLU A 193 -0.52 5.78 -25.38
C GLU A 193 0.24 4.50 -25.76
N LYS A 194 -0.25 3.36 -25.28
CA LYS A 194 0.20 2.01 -25.67
C LYS A 194 -1.00 1.07 -25.58
N SER A 195 -1.43 0.49 -26.71
CA SER A 195 -2.52 -0.49 -26.71
C SER A 195 -2.05 -1.85 -26.21
N ILE A 196 -2.68 -2.35 -25.16
CA ILE A 196 -2.43 -3.63 -24.51
C ILE A 196 -3.68 -4.50 -24.39
N VAL A 197 -4.88 -3.93 -24.60
CA VAL A 197 -6.15 -4.67 -24.66
C VAL A 197 -6.13 -5.64 -25.85
N GLN A 198 -6.54 -6.89 -25.59
CA GLN A 198 -6.55 -7.97 -26.59
C GLN A 198 -7.96 -8.40 -27.02
N VAL A 199 -9.01 -7.83 -26.43
CA VAL A 199 -10.40 -8.17 -26.76
C VAL A 199 -10.69 -7.68 -28.20
N GLY A 200 -11.01 -8.61 -29.10
CA GLY A 200 -11.32 -8.30 -30.51
C GLY A 200 -10.14 -8.30 -31.49
N LYS A 201 -8.93 -8.74 -31.09
CA LYS A 201 -7.76 -8.90 -31.98
C LYS A 201 -7.64 -10.30 -32.63
N LEU A 202 -8.77 -10.93 -32.98
CA LEU A 202 -8.81 -12.18 -33.77
C LEU A 202 -9.35 -11.91 -35.17
#